data_AF-A0A5C4RNG1-F1
#
_entry.id   AF-A0A5C4RNG1-F1
#
_cell.length_a   1.000
_cell.length_b   1.000
_cell.length_c   1.000
_cell.angle_alpha   90.00
_cell.angle_beta   90.00
_cell.angle_gamma   90.00
#
_symmetry.space_group_name_H-M   'P 1'
#
loop_
_entity.id
_entity.type
_entity.pdbx_description
1 polymer ?
#
loop_
_entity_poly.entity_id
_entity_poly.type
_entity_poly.pdbx_seq_one_letter_code
_entity_poly.pdbx_strand_id
1 'polypeptide(L)' 'AMVVGATGAIGSVCARLLVRAAEQVTLVSPETAKLLALQESILRETPDAKIVLCAKADTHVAEMDMIVTATSGAGKKVLD' A
#
# COMPACT_ATOMS: atom_id res chain seq x y z
N ALA A 1 3.00 -8.67 0.71
CA ALA A 1 1.58 -8.24 0.71
C ALA A 1 1.45 -6.87 0.05
N MET A 2 0.29 -6.50 -0.49
CA MET A 2 0.06 -5.22 -1.18
C MET A 2 -1.18 -4.49 -0.66
N VAL A 3 -1.13 -3.16 -0.63
CA VAL A 3 -2.28 -2.28 -0.38
C VAL A 3 -2.49 -1.34 -1.56
N VAL A 4 -3.59 -1.51 -2.28
CA VAL A 4 -4.02 -0.64 -3.37
C VAL A 4 -4.96 0.44 -2.86
N GLY A 5 -4.65 1.71 -3.13
CA GLY A 5 -5.32 2.84 -2.48
C GLY A 5 -4.73 3.16 -1.10
N ALA A 6 -3.43 2.90 -0.91
CA ALA A 6 -2.77 3.02 0.39
C ALA A 6 -2.86 4.43 1.03
N THR A 7 -3.02 5.48 0.23
CA THR A 7 -3.12 6.87 0.72
C THR A 7 -4.54 7.26 1.17
N GLY A 8 -5.53 6.38 0.98
CA GLY A 8 -6.90 6.58 1.46
C GLY A 8 -7.07 6.33 2.95
N ALA A 9 -8.22 6.72 3.50
CA ALA A 9 -8.53 6.56 4.92
C ALA A 9 -8.43 5.09 5.38
N ILE A 10 -9.03 4.15 4.62
CA ILE A 10 -8.97 2.71 4.94
C ILE A 10 -7.59 2.15 4.59
N GLY A 11 -7.06 2.46 3.40
CA GLY A 11 -5.79 1.93 2.92
C GLY A 11 -4.61 2.26 3.84
N SER A 12 -4.58 3.47 4.42
CA SER A 12 -3.50 3.89 5.31
C SER A 12 -3.51 3.13 6.65
N VAL A 13 -4.69 2.79 7.17
CA VAL A 13 -4.82 1.93 8.36
C VAL A 13 -4.40 0.50 8.03
N CYS A 14 -4.88 -0.05 6.91
CA CYS A 14 -4.47 -1.38 6.45
C CYS A 14 -2.94 -1.47 6.25
N ALA A 15 -2.32 -0.43 5.69
CA ALA A 15 -0.87 -0.35 5.51
C ALA A 15 -0.13 -0.44 6.85
N ARG A 16 -0.53 0.36 7.85
CA ARG A 16 0.07 0.36 9.21
C ARG A 16 -0.07 -0.97 9.94
N LEU A 17 -1.18 -1.68 9.72
CA LEU A 17 -1.36 -3.01 10.29
C LEU A 17 -0.51 -4.06 9.55
N LEU A 18 -0.51 -4.04 8.23
CA LEU A 18 0.16 -5.06 7.42
C LEU A 18 1.69 -5.00 7.52
N VAL A 19 2.27 -3.81 7.65
CA VAL A 19 3.74 -3.67 7.85
C VAL A 19 4.26 -4.30 9.14
N ARG A 20 3.35 -4.65 10.07
CA ARG A 20 3.67 -5.36 11.33
C ARG A 20 3.48 -6.88 11.23
N ALA A 21 2.80 -7.35 10.18
CA ALA A 21 2.41 -8.74 10.02
C ALA A 21 3.05 -9.42 8.80
N ALA A 22 3.37 -8.64 7.75
CA ALA A 22 4.00 -9.12 6.53
C ALA A 22 5.49 -8.78 6.54
N GLU A 23 6.30 -9.62 5.87
CA GLU A 23 7.73 -9.36 5.72
C GLU A 23 8.01 -8.09 4.89
N GLN A 24 7.22 -7.87 3.85
CA GLN A 24 7.28 -6.70 2.99
C GLN A 24 5.88 -6.29 2.55
N VAL A 25 5.65 -4.97 2.49
CA VAL A 25 4.39 -4.38 2.03
C VAL A 25 4.62 -3.42 0.87
N THR A 26 3.93 -3.66 -0.24
CA THR A 26 3.86 -2.74 -1.38
C THR A 26 2.68 -1.79 -1.22
N LEU A 27 2.95 -0.49 -1.15
CA LEU A 27 1.95 0.57 -1.04
C LEU A 27 1.70 1.19 -2.41
N VAL A 28 0.46 1.13 -2.88
CA VAL A 28 0.07 1.58 -4.22
C VAL A 28 -0.88 2.77 -4.15
N SER A 29 -0.51 3.86 -4.80
CA SER A 29 -1.35 5.04 -5.01
C SER A 29 -0.76 5.94 -6.12
N PRO A 30 -1.58 6.62 -6.93
CA PRO A 30 -1.08 7.61 -7.88
C PRO A 30 -0.50 8.87 -7.20
N GLU A 31 -0.76 9.06 -5.90
CA GLU A 31 -0.35 10.25 -5.15
C GLU A 31 1.03 10.06 -4.48
N THR A 32 2.11 10.14 -5.25
CA THR A 32 3.49 9.86 -4.78
C THR A 32 3.88 10.63 -3.51
N ALA A 33 3.53 11.91 -3.42
CA ALA A 33 3.83 12.73 -2.24
C ALA A 33 3.17 12.19 -0.96
N LYS A 34 1.91 11.71 -1.07
CA LYS A 34 1.19 11.11 0.05
C LYS A 34 1.75 9.72 0.40
N LEU A 35 2.23 8.95 -0.58
CA LEU A 35 2.90 7.67 -0.32
C LEU A 35 4.19 7.86 0.48
N LEU A 36 5.03 8.82 0.08
CA LEU A 36 6.26 9.14 0.81
C LEU A 36 5.96 9.57 2.26
N ALA A 37 4.98 10.45 2.45
CA ALA A 37 4.56 10.88 3.78
C ALA A 37 4.00 9.72 4.63
N LEU A 38 3.23 8.80 4.02
CA LEU A 38 2.74 7.61 4.69
C LEU A 38 3.89 6.66 5.06
N GLN A 39 4.84 6.43 4.15
CA GLN A 39 6.02 5.61 4.40
C GLN A 39 6.84 6.16 5.56
N GLU A 40 7.15 7.46 5.55
CA GLU A 40 7.87 8.12 6.64
C GLU A 40 7.12 7.99 7.97
N SER A 41 5.80 8.18 7.96
CA SER A 41 4.99 7.98 9.17
C SER A 41 5.02 6.55 9.67
N ILE A 42 4.99 5.56 8.78
CA ILE A 42 5.06 4.14 9.17
C ILE A 42 6.44 3.81 9.72
N LEU A 43 7.51 4.26 9.07
CA LEU A 43 8.89 3.99 9.51
C LEU A 43 9.21 4.66 10.86
N ARG A 44 8.58 5.78 11.19
CA ARG A 44 8.66 6.35 12.55
C ARG A 44 8.07 5.43 13.63
N GLU A 45 7.02 4.66 13.30
CA GLU A 45 6.35 3.73 14.22
C GLU A 45 6.92 2.31 14.17
N THR A 46 7.46 1.91 13.02
CA THR A 46 7.96 0.57 12.70
C THR A 46 9.22 0.71 11.82
N PRO A 47 10.39 1.03 12.42
CA PRO A 47 11.60 1.38 11.67
C PRO A 47 12.12 0.28 10.74
N ASP A 48 11.90 -0.98 11.11
CA ASP A 48 12.39 -2.14 10.36
C ASP A 48 11.42 -2.61 9.26
N ALA A 49 10.29 -1.92 9.07
CA ALA A 49 9.30 -2.28 8.06
C ALA A 49 9.89 -2.18 6.65
N LYS A 50 9.80 -3.27 5.87
CA LYS A 50 10.18 -3.27 4.45
C LYS A 50 9.00 -2.78 3.61
N ILE A 51 9.14 -1.58 3.04
CA ILE A 51 8.07 -0.93 2.28
C ILE A 51 8.54 -0.64 0.85
N VAL A 52 7.74 -1.05 -0.14
CA VAL A 52 7.92 -0.72 -1.55
C VAL A 52 6.83 0.27 -1.96
N LEU A 53 7.18 1.32 -2.70
CA LEU A 53 6.20 2.30 -3.20
C LEU A 53 5.96 2.09 -4.69
N CYS A 54 4.69 2.16 -5.09
CA CYS A 54 4.29 1.98 -6.48
C CYS A 54 3.17 2.95 -6.88
N ALA A 55 3.27 3.52 -8.07
CA ALA A 55 2.20 4.36 -8.62
C ALA A 55 1.06 3.53 -9.24
N LYS A 56 1.34 2.28 -9.63
CA LYS A 56 0.42 1.35 -10.32
C LYS A 56 0.46 -0.03 -9.67
N ALA A 57 -0.68 -0.72 -9.64
CA ALA A 57 -0.79 -2.01 -8.98
C ALA A 57 -0.19 -3.15 -9.81
N ASP A 58 -0.39 -3.10 -11.12
CA ASP A 58 -0.04 -4.18 -12.06
C ASP A 58 1.45 -4.53 -12.07
N THR A 59 2.32 -3.58 -11.66
CA THR A 59 3.77 -3.76 -11.70
C THR A 59 4.26 -4.91 -10.83
N HIS A 60 3.61 -5.19 -9.70
CA HIS A 60 4.06 -6.22 -8.75
C HIS A 60 2.95 -7.18 -8.33
N VAL A 61 1.78 -7.12 -8.98
CA VAL A 61 0.58 -7.85 -8.53
C VAL A 61 0.78 -9.37 -8.53
N ALA A 62 1.53 -9.90 -9.50
CA ALA A 62 1.78 -11.34 -9.66
C ALA A 62 2.65 -11.94 -8.56
N GLU A 63 3.39 -11.10 -7.83
CA GLU A 63 4.32 -11.51 -6.77
C GLU A 63 3.67 -11.47 -5.37
N MET A 64 2.40 -11.07 -5.27
CA MET A 64 1.75 -10.83 -3.97
C MET A 64 0.98 -12.04 -3.48
N ASP A 65 1.33 -12.52 -2.27
CA ASP A 65 0.56 -13.56 -1.57
C ASP A 65 -0.78 -13.06 -1.01
N MET A 66 -0.92 -11.74 -0.86
CA MET A 66 -2.14 -11.08 -0.36
C MET A 66 -2.22 -9.66 -0.88
N ILE A 67 -3.41 -9.28 -1.35
CA ILE A 67 -3.72 -7.92 -1.84
C ILE A 67 -4.94 -7.37 -1.09
N VAL A 68 -4.80 -6.15 -0.56
CA VAL A 68 -5.90 -5.37 0.02
C VAL A 68 -6.24 -4.22 -0.93
N THR A 69 -7.47 -4.22 -1.45
CA THR A 69 -7.99 -3.12 -2.28
C THR A 69 -8.84 -2.19 -1.44
N ALA A 70 -8.38 -0.95 -1.24
CA ALA A 70 -9.05 0.09 -0.45
C ALA A 70 -9.16 1.39 -1.26
N THR A 71 -9.84 1.32 -2.41
CA THR A 71 -10.00 2.45 -3.33
C THR A 71 -11.45 2.96 -3.32
N SER A 72 -11.65 4.24 -3.58
CA SER A 72 -12.98 4.84 -3.79
C SER A 72 -13.48 4.68 -5.23
N GLY A 73 -12.78 3.92 -6.07
CA GLY A 73 -13.01 3.78 -7.51
C GLY A 73 -14.25 2.97 -7.87
N ALA A 74 -15.42 3.38 -7.39
CA ALA A 74 -16.71 2.79 -7.75
C ALA A 74 -16.84 2.72 -9.28
N GLY A 75 -17.01 1.49 -9.81
CA GLY A 75 -17.20 1.24 -11.23
C GLY A 75 -15.92 1.21 -12.09
N LYS A 76 -14.72 1.35 -11.51
CA LYS A 76 -13.44 1.19 -12.22
C LYS A 76 -12.76 -0.11 -11.81
N LYS A 77 -12.08 -0.77 -12.77
CA LYS A 77 -11.19 -1.89 -12.45
C LYS A 77 -10.05 -1.39 -11.57
N VAL A 78 -9.75 -2.15 -10.51
CA VAL A 78 -8.69 -1.84 -9.53
C VAL A 78 -7.41 -2.61 -9.84
N LEU A 79 -7.57 -3.82 -10.39
CA LEU A 79 -6.53 -4.72 -10.85
C LEU A 79 -6.98 -5.26 -12.22
N ASP A 80 -6.04 -5.50 -13.13
CA ASP A 80 -6.29 -6.19 -14.40
C ASP A 80 -5.92 -7.68 -14.36
#